data_AF-A0A4Y2LUC5-F1
#
_entry.id   AF-A0A4Y2LUC5-F1
#
_cell.length_a   1.000
_cell.length_b   1.000
_cell.length_c   1.000
_cell.angle_alpha   90.00
_cell.angle_beta   90.00
_cell.angle_gamma   90.00
#
_symmetry.space_group_name_H-M   'P 1'
#
loop_
_entity.id
_entity.type
_entity.pdbx_description
1 polymer ?
#
loop_
_entity_poly.entity_id
_entity_poly.type
_entity_poly.pdbx_seq_one_letter_code
_entity_poly.pdbx_strand_id
1 'polypeptide(L)'
;MFVTMFMAIHVAYSNTPTAALQVIERRLPLHLTADREAVYVRTTRLGKASHLKDQNFDPKDFEGKFSKAKFHPASFDLENRVSFDYIFNTDEPINIYTDAPK
;
A
#
# COMPACT_ATOMS: atom_id res chain seq x y z
N MET A 1 27.49 19.59 -10.50
CA MET A 1 26.38 18.65 -10.18
C MET A 1 25.41 18.43 -11.35
N PHE A 2 25.13 19.43 -12.21
CA PHE A 2 24.17 19.29 -13.31
C PHE A 2 24.71 18.59 -14.58
N VAL A 3 25.99 18.78 -14.93
CA VAL A 3 26.60 18.20 -16.14
C VAL A 3 26.74 16.68 -16.07
N THR A 4 27.04 16.14 -14.89
CA THR A 4 27.19 14.70 -14.66
C THR A 4 25.85 13.96 -14.75
N MET A 5 24.74 14.62 -14.40
CA MET A 5 23.39 14.05 -14.51
C MET A 5 22.98 13.88 -15.97
N PHE A 6 23.26 14.86 -16.83
CA PHE A 6 22.85 14.83 -18.24
C PHE A 6 23.54 13.69 -19.03
N MET A 7 24.86 13.50 -18.82
CA MET A 7 25.59 12.36 -19.39
C MET A 7 25.02 11.01 -18.93
N ALA A 8 24.67 10.88 -17.65
CA ALA A 8 24.10 9.64 -17.11
C ALA A 8 22.73 9.32 -17.73
N ILE A 9 21.89 10.32 -17.96
CA ILE A 9 20.58 10.15 -18.61
C ILE A 9 20.75 9.71 -20.06
N HIS A 10 21.66 10.37 -20.81
CA HIS A 10 21.91 10.04 -22.22
C HIS A 10 22.38 8.58 -22.39
N VAL A 11 23.33 8.15 -21.56
CA VAL A 11 23.82 6.77 -21.54
C VAL A 11 22.71 5.78 -21.17
N ALA A 12 21.93 6.07 -20.13
CA ALA A 12 20.86 5.18 -19.70
C ALA A 12 19.73 5.07 -20.73
N TYR A 13 19.36 6.19 -21.39
CA TYR A 13 18.30 6.25 -22.40
C TYR A 13 18.61 5.40 -23.63
N SER A 14 19.88 5.37 -24.05
CA SER A 14 20.31 4.55 -25.19
C SER A 14 20.24 3.03 -24.95
N ASN A 15 20.30 2.60 -23.69
CA ASN A 15 20.37 1.18 -23.34
C ASN A 15 19.05 0.64 -22.80
N THR A 16 18.37 1.38 -21.93
CA THR A 16 17.13 0.92 -21.28
C THR A 16 16.31 2.11 -20.74
N PRO A 17 15.09 2.36 -21.23
CA PRO A 17 14.25 3.48 -20.78
C PRO A 17 14.03 3.53 -19.26
N THR A 18 13.92 2.36 -18.61
CA THR A 18 13.76 2.25 -17.16
C THR A 18 14.97 2.76 -16.36
N ALA A 19 16.19 2.57 -16.88
CA ALA A 19 17.40 3.09 -16.24
C ALA A 19 17.47 4.61 -16.34
N ALA A 20 17.06 5.19 -17.48
CA ALA A 20 16.98 6.64 -17.65
C ALA A 20 15.98 7.26 -16.67
N LEU A 21 14.81 6.63 -16.52
CA LEU A 21 13.78 7.04 -15.56
C LEU A 21 14.33 7.05 -14.12
N GLN A 22 15.05 6.00 -13.71
CA GLN A 22 15.68 5.92 -12.38
C GLN A 22 16.66 7.07 -12.14
N VAL A 23 17.48 7.44 -13.14
CA VAL A 23 18.44 8.55 -13.02
C VAL A 23 17.72 9.89 -12.91
N ILE A 24 16.68 10.13 -13.71
CA ILE A 24 15.89 11.38 -13.70
C ILE A 24 15.18 11.55 -12.36
N GLU A 25 14.53 10.49 -11.89
CA GLU A 25 13.76 10.52 -10.64
C GLU A 25 14.64 10.33 -9.40
N ARG A 26 15.95 10.11 -9.59
CA ARG A 26 16.91 9.74 -8.53
C ARG A 26 16.45 8.52 -7.72
N ARG A 27 15.73 7.58 -8.37
CA ARG A 27 15.25 6.33 -7.76
C ARG A 27 16.34 5.26 -7.77
N LEU A 28 16.32 4.42 -6.74
CA LEU A 28 17.16 3.24 -6.69
C LEU A 28 16.84 2.29 -7.85
N PRO A 29 17.80 1.48 -8.32
CA PRO A 29 17.55 0.49 -9.34
C PRO A 29 16.40 -0.46 -8.97
N LEU A 30 15.56 -0.77 -9.96
CA LEU A 30 14.32 -1.54 -9.77
C LEU A 30 14.55 -2.89 -9.06
N HIS A 31 15.63 -3.59 -9.40
CA HIS A 31 15.95 -4.89 -8.80
C HIS A 31 16.20 -4.76 -7.28
N LEU A 32 16.92 -3.73 -6.84
CA LEU A 32 17.17 -3.47 -5.41
C LEU A 32 15.87 -3.14 -4.66
N THR A 33 14.96 -2.39 -5.29
CA THR A 33 13.66 -2.10 -4.68
C THR A 33 12.76 -3.34 -4.62
N ALA A 34 12.78 -4.17 -5.67
CA ALA A 34 11.99 -5.39 -5.72
C ALA A 34 12.47 -6.42 -4.70
N ASP A 35 13.78 -6.59 -4.54
CA ASP A 35 14.34 -7.51 -3.53
C ASP A 35 13.97 -7.08 -2.12
N ARG A 36 14.07 -5.76 -1.83
CA ARG A 36 13.66 -5.21 -0.54
C ARG A 36 12.17 -5.41 -0.26
N GLU A 37 11.32 -5.20 -1.26
CA GLU A 37 9.88 -5.39 -1.13
C GLU A 37 9.52 -6.88 -0.98
N ALA A 38 10.18 -7.78 -1.70
CA ALA A 38 10.01 -9.22 -1.58
C ALA A 38 10.38 -9.73 -0.18
N VAL A 39 11.49 -9.24 0.38
CA VAL A 39 11.92 -9.51 1.77
C VAL A 39 10.86 -9.03 2.76
N TYR A 40 10.40 -7.78 2.62
CA TYR A 40 9.35 -7.23 3.48
C TYR A 40 8.05 -8.02 3.42
N VAL A 41 7.60 -8.38 2.20
CA VAL A 41 6.37 -9.18 2.01
C VAL A 41 6.52 -10.55 2.65
N ARG A 42 7.68 -11.18 2.52
CA ARG A 42 7.96 -12.50 3.09
C ARG A 42 7.98 -12.46 4.62
N THR A 43 8.60 -11.46 5.22
CA THR A 43 8.68 -11.35 6.69
C THR A 43 7.35 -10.95 7.31
N THR A 44 6.67 -9.96 6.74
CA THR A 44 5.44 -9.40 7.34
C THR A 44 4.15 -10.12 6.94
N ARG A 45 4.02 -10.58 5.70
CA ARG A 45 2.77 -11.22 5.22
C ARG A 45 2.83 -12.72 5.30
N LEU A 46 3.98 -13.32 5.01
CA LEU A 46 4.16 -14.77 5.06
C LEU A 46 4.71 -15.24 6.42
N GLY A 47 5.18 -14.32 7.27
CA GLY A 47 5.69 -14.67 8.59
C GLY A 47 6.95 -15.54 8.52
N LYS A 48 7.75 -15.41 7.46
CA LYS A 48 8.98 -16.19 7.26
C LYS A 48 10.19 -15.28 7.32
N ALA A 49 11.19 -15.69 8.09
CA ALA A 49 12.47 -15.00 8.12
C ALA A 49 13.08 -14.92 6.73
N SER A 50 13.76 -13.82 6.45
CA SER A 50 14.47 -13.60 5.19
C SER A 50 15.65 -12.67 5.39
N HIS A 51 16.53 -12.61 4.40
CA HIS A 51 17.73 -11.80 4.45
C HIS A 51 17.81 -10.92 3.21
N LEU A 52 18.39 -9.74 3.36
CA LEU A 52 18.74 -8.85 2.27
C LEU A 52 20.19 -8.40 2.48
N LYS A 53 21.09 -8.82 1.60
CA LYS A 53 22.54 -8.60 1.75
C LYS A 53 22.99 -9.12 3.13
N ASP A 54 23.55 -8.24 3.98
CA ASP A 54 24.09 -8.58 5.30
C ASP A 54 23.08 -8.41 6.45
N GLN A 55 21.83 -8.07 6.14
CA GLN A 55 20.78 -7.85 7.13
C GLN A 55 19.77 -9.00 7.16
N ASN A 56 19.56 -9.56 8.33
CA ASN A 56 18.51 -10.54 8.60
C ASN A 56 17.23 -9.84 9.09
N PHE A 57 16.09 -10.36 8.65
CA PHE A 57 14.76 -9.90 9.04
C PHE A 57 14.00 -11.07 9.66
N ASP A 58 13.71 -10.97 10.96
CA ASP A 58 12.87 -11.94 11.65
C ASP A 58 11.41 -11.45 11.64
N PRO A 59 10.42 -12.33 11.42
CA PRO A 59 9.02 -11.97 11.52
C PRO A 59 8.63 -11.33 12.87
N LYS A 60 9.35 -11.64 13.95
CA LYS A 60 9.14 -11.08 15.30
C LYS A 60 9.49 -9.59 15.39
N ASP A 61 10.34 -9.10 14.48
CA ASP A 61 10.72 -7.68 14.43
C ASP A 61 9.58 -6.80 13.90
N PHE A 62 8.53 -7.42 13.35
CA PHE A 62 7.39 -6.74 12.75
C PHE A 62 6.11 -7.05 13.52
N GLU A 63 5.29 -6.02 13.68
CA GLU A 63 3.95 -6.22 14.24
C GLU A 63 3.14 -7.12 13.30
N GLY A 64 2.55 -8.17 13.87
CA GLY A 64 1.67 -9.06 13.15
C GLY A 64 0.49 -8.28 12.60
N LYS A 65 0.39 -8.18 11.27
CA LYS A 65 -0.83 -7.69 10.64
C LYS A 65 -1.89 -8.77 10.87
N PHE A 66 -2.79 -8.54 11.83
CA PHE A 66 -4.00 -9.34 11.93
C PHE A 66 -4.66 -9.34 10.56
N SER A 67 -4.73 -10.50 9.92
CA SER A 67 -5.53 -10.64 8.71
C SER A 67 -6.95 -10.31 9.14
N LYS A 68 -7.45 -9.12 8.75
CA LYS A 68 -8.83 -8.75 8.96
C LYS A 68 -9.66 -9.95 8.55
N ALA A 69 -10.41 -10.52 9.50
CA ALA A 69 -11.11 -11.78 9.28
C ALA A 69 -11.82 -11.69 7.94
N LYS A 70 -11.57 -12.67 7.07
CA LYS A 70 -12.19 -12.77 5.76
C LYS A 70 -13.66 -13.07 6.00
N PHE A 71 -14.42 -12.07 6.40
CA PHE A 71 -15.87 -12.14 6.36
C PHE A 71 -16.22 -12.22 4.89
N HIS A 72 -16.98 -13.26 4.54
CA HIS A 72 -17.62 -13.30 3.25
C HIS A 72 -18.50 -12.04 3.15
N PRO A 73 -18.60 -11.36 1.99
CA PRO A 73 -19.47 -10.18 1.87
C PRO A 73 -20.91 -10.45 2.33
N ALA A 74 -21.41 -11.68 2.16
CA ALA A 74 -22.73 -12.09 2.64
C ALA A 74 -22.80 -12.45 4.13
N SER A 75 -21.67 -12.59 4.83
CA SER A 75 -21.61 -12.78 6.30
C SER A 75 -21.32 -11.47 7.03
N PHE A 76 -21.48 -10.32 6.36
CA PHE A 76 -21.34 -9.01 6.97
C PHE A 76 -22.63 -8.69 7.72
N ASP A 77 -22.57 -8.80 9.04
CA ASP A 77 -23.67 -8.46 9.92
C ASP A 77 -23.70 -6.94 10.16
N LEU A 78 -24.65 -6.27 9.49
CA LEU A 78 -24.87 -4.83 9.61
C LEU A 78 -25.60 -4.48 10.92
N GLU A 79 -26.48 -5.36 11.38
CA GLU A 79 -27.38 -5.14 12.53
C GLU A 79 -26.58 -5.02 13.83
N ASN A 80 -25.50 -5.77 13.96
CA ASN A 80 -24.63 -5.74 15.14
C ASN A 80 -23.58 -4.60 15.15
N ARG A 81 -23.54 -3.74 14.11
CA ARG A 81 -22.53 -2.67 13.99
C ARG A 81 -23.11 -1.26 13.93
N VAL A 82 -24.37 -1.13 13.56
CA VAL A 82 -25.06 0.15 13.46
C VAL A 82 -26.17 0.16 14.49
N SER A 83 -26.05 1.00 15.52
CA SER A 83 -27.16 1.25 16.43
C SER A 83 -28.17 2.13 15.70
N PHE A 84 -29.40 1.62 15.56
CA PHE A 84 -30.53 2.37 15.03
C PHE A 84 -31.25 3.19 16.13
N ASP A 85 -30.75 3.20 17.36
CA ASP A 85 -31.39 3.94 18.46
C ASP A 85 -31.50 5.43 18.11
N TYR A 86 -30.53 6.02 17.42
CA TYR A 86 -30.61 7.41 17.00
C TYR A 86 -31.66 7.65 15.90
N ILE A 87 -31.94 6.64 15.07
CA ILE A 87 -32.87 6.75 13.93
C ILE A 87 -34.33 6.60 14.39
N PHE A 88 -34.58 5.74 15.38
CA PHE A 88 -35.94 5.47 15.88
C PHE A 88 -36.36 6.34 17.08
N ASN A 89 -35.42 6.96 17.80
CA ASN A 89 -35.74 7.82 18.95
C ASN A 89 -35.84 9.31 18.62
N THR A 90 -35.65 9.72 17.35
CA THR A 90 -35.94 11.08 16.90
C THR A 90 -37.37 11.14 16.36
N ASP A 91 -38.25 11.88 17.03
CA ASP A 91 -39.63 12.16 16.56
C ASP A 91 -39.68 13.07 15.32
N GLU A 92 -38.53 13.56 14.85
CA GLU A 92 -38.42 14.34 13.61
C GLU A 92 -38.33 13.43 12.38
N PRO A 93 -39.14 13.67 11.33
CA PRO A 93 -39.02 12.93 10.08
C PRO A 93 -37.64 13.18 9.47
N ILE A 94 -36.86 12.10 9.30
CA ILE A 94 -35.56 12.14 8.64
C ILE A 94 -35.78 12.56 7.18
N ASN A 95 -35.53 13.84 6.90
CA ASN A 95 -35.65 14.41 5.56
C ASN A 95 -34.42 14.02 4.71
N ILE A 96 -34.51 12.88 4.03
CA ILE A 96 -33.57 12.48 2.96
C ILE A 96 -33.94 13.15 1.63
N TYR A 97 -34.09 14.49 1.60
CA TYR A 97 -34.21 15.19 0.32
C TYR A 97 -32.82 15.28 -0.31
N THR A 98 -32.64 14.52 -1.39
CA THR A 98 -31.52 14.73 -2.31
C THR A 98 -31.84 15.97 -3.12
N ASP A 99 -31.13 17.06 -2.85
CA ASP A 99 -31.23 18.29 -3.63
C ASP A 99 -30.56 18.04 -4.99
N ALA A 100 -31.32 17.44 -5.91
CA ALA A 100 -30.90 17.28 -7.29
C ALA A 100 -31.07 18.64 -7.99
N PRO A 101 -29.98 19.29 -8.44
CA PRO A 101 -30.09 20.56 -9.15
C PRO A 101 -30.70 20.34 -10.54
N LYS A 102 -31.62 21.23 -10.93
CA LYS A 102 -32.25 21.29 -12.25
C LYS A 102 -31.41 22.08 -13.24
#